data_AF-A0A1M3IG67-F1
#
_entry.id   AF-A0A1M3IG67-F1
#
_cell.length_a   1.000
_cell.length_b   1.000
_cell.length_c   1.000
_cell.angle_alpha   90.00
_cell.angle_beta   90.00
_cell.angle_gamma   90.00
#
_symmetry.space_group_name_H-M   'P 1'
#
loop_
_entity.id
_entity.type
_entity.pdbx_description
1 polymer ?
#
loop_
_entity_poly.entity_id
_entity_poly.type
_entity_poly.pdbx_seq_one_letter_code
_entity_poly.pdbx_strand_id
1 'polypeptide(L)'
;MTCTTRQVIIIFLILFPTAGFAQKINKEKFAAEAPSLIQFYEYEREIQHLEEDVAYLFASEDVETQEGKEMLSNVIQREKKLQKKITTTKIDQQYTKLKTQLIDLIDAIVVCFDQLKNYGSSSNEFKNANAAYQPKLEKHVREFNQTFSEHFYIEIDSAKYAATKAKACELDYSEKNKSIVYLKENKPITAYKTILSNNSLSSDAVKMQLSDILLKSKYGDSMNNYIVDKDSVALSFLSTIVNAPKYSPFYYEAWRKWRADLQLNYGASKTSDIPNDLYDDKRFSIMWLILNHIKSEPDDTWAYLQFFDLATIEIIHRFGPYDYGNQSAIERAELFYQD
;
A
#
# COMPACT_ATOMS: atom_id res chain seq x y z
N MET A 1 6.46 14.01 -21.13
CA MET A 1 5.23 13.24 -21.42
C MET A 1 4.42 13.18 -20.14
N THR A 2 3.29 13.87 -20.07
CA THR A 2 2.43 13.85 -18.88
C THR A 2 1.77 12.48 -18.79
N CYS A 3 2.27 11.66 -17.87
CA CYS A 3 1.72 10.35 -17.51
C CYS A 3 0.42 10.52 -16.69
N THR A 4 -0.51 11.35 -17.19
CA THR A 4 -1.64 11.92 -16.44
C THR A 4 -2.90 11.05 -16.48
N THR A 5 -2.78 9.75 -16.73
CA THR A 5 -3.95 8.83 -16.71
C THR A 5 -3.65 7.53 -15.97
N ARG A 6 -2.59 7.50 -15.14
CA ARG A 6 -2.24 6.35 -14.28
C ARG A 6 -2.99 6.31 -12.94
N GLN A 7 -4.06 7.07 -12.78
CA GLN A 7 -5.01 6.84 -11.69
C GLN A 7 -5.95 5.72 -12.15
N VAL A 8 -5.44 4.49 -12.10
CA VAL A 8 -6.33 3.33 -12.07
C VAL A 8 -7.07 3.43 -10.74
N ILE A 9 -8.29 3.95 -10.86
CA ILE A 9 -9.27 4.09 -9.81
C ILE A 9 -9.51 2.70 -9.21
N ILE A 10 -8.76 2.34 -8.17
CA ILE A 10 -9.18 1.44 -7.10
C ILE A 10 -9.82 2.32 -6.02
N ILE A 11 -10.78 3.14 -6.44
CA ILE A 11 -11.74 3.83 -5.57
C ILE A 11 -13.10 3.71 -6.26
N PHE A 12 -13.67 2.51 -6.27
CA PHE A 12 -15.08 2.35 -6.62
C PHE A 12 -15.89 1.53 -5.60
N LEU A 13 -15.40 1.41 -4.37
CA LEU A 13 -16.18 0.81 -3.27
C LEU A 13 -16.28 1.66 -2.00
N ILE A 14 -15.80 2.91 -1.98
CA ILE A 14 -15.91 3.78 -0.78
C ILE A 14 -16.70 5.09 -1.02
N LEU A 15 -17.04 5.48 -2.27
CA LEU A 15 -17.58 6.84 -2.52
C LEU A 15 -18.93 6.98 -3.26
N PHE A 16 -19.72 5.92 -3.46
CA PHE A 16 -21.10 6.10 -3.95
C PHE A 16 -22.14 5.33 -3.11
N PRO A 17 -22.79 5.99 -2.14
CA PRO A 17 -24.01 5.50 -1.53
C PRO A 17 -25.19 5.82 -2.46
N THR A 18 -25.22 5.22 -3.65
CA THR A 18 -26.36 5.38 -4.56
C THR A 18 -26.82 4.01 -5.04
N ALA A 19 -27.58 3.37 -4.16
CA ALA A 19 -28.66 2.40 -4.40
C ALA A 19 -28.54 1.17 -3.48
N GLY A 20 -28.95 1.32 -2.22
CA GLY A 20 -29.82 0.38 -1.49
C GLY A 20 -29.52 -1.13 -1.51
N PHE A 21 -28.28 -1.58 -1.72
CA PHE A 21 -27.91 -2.99 -1.65
C PHE A 21 -26.86 -3.23 -0.57
N ALA A 22 -27.31 -3.23 0.67
CA ALA A 22 -26.54 -3.77 1.78
C ALA A 22 -26.53 -5.30 1.66
N GLN A 23 -25.46 -5.88 1.11
CA GLN A 23 -25.15 -7.29 1.35
C GLN A 23 -24.09 -7.41 2.43
N LYS A 24 -24.42 -8.20 3.45
CA LYS A 24 -23.53 -8.62 4.52
C LYS A 24 -22.42 -9.48 3.91
N ILE A 25 -21.14 -9.20 4.21
CA ILE A 25 -20.05 -10.12 3.84
C ILE A 25 -20.45 -11.52 4.30
N ASN A 26 -20.43 -12.49 3.40
CA ASN A 26 -20.43 -13.87 3.80
C ASN A 26 -19.04 -14.18 4.37
N LYS A 27 -18.91 -14.09 5.69
CA LYS A 27 -17.65 -14.17 6.44
C LYS A 27 -16.94 -15.50 6.25
N GLU A 28 -17.72 -16.59 6.20
CA GLU A 28 -17.21 -17.93 5.92
C GLU A 28 -16.65 -18.02 4.50
N LYS A 29 -17.38 -17.46 3.52
CA LYS A 29 -16.92 -17.37 2.13
C LYS A 29 -15.64 -16.52 2.01
N PHE A 30 -15.58 -15.36 2.67
CA PHE A 30 -14.37 -14.54 2.69
C PHE A 30 -13.17 -15.28 3.28
N ALA A 31 -13.33 -15.92 4.44
CA ALA A 31 -12.25 -16.67 5.07
C ALA A 31 -11.72 -17.81 4.19
N ALA A 32 -12.59 -18.42 3.37
CA ALA A 32 -12.23 -19.47 2.42
C ALA A 32 -11.51 -18.91 1.17
N GLU A 33 -11.96 -17.78 0.64
CA GLU A 33 -11.48 -17.23 -0.64
C GLU A 33 -10.31 -16.24 -0.50
N ALA A 34 -10.12 -15.64 0.69
CA ALA A 34 -9.09 -14.64 0.93
C ALA A 34 -7.65 -15.10 0.63
N PRO A 35 -7.24 -16.37 0.86
CA PRO A 35 -5.95 -16.86 0.42
C PRO A 35 -5.72 -16.72 -1.10
N SER A 36 -6.72 -17.12 -1.91
CA SER A 36 -6.69 -16.98 -3.36
C SER A 36 -6.59 -15.51 -3.76
N LEU A 37 -7.27 -14.62 -3.05
CA LEU A 37 -7.19 -13.17 -3.26
C LEU A 37 -5.81 -12.60 -2.96
N ILE A 38 -5.22 -12.93 -1.79
CA ILE A 38 -3.85 -12.48 -1.48
C ILE A 38 -2.91 -12.90 -2.60
N GLN A 39 -3.04 -14.13 -3.10
CA GLN A 39 -2.20 -14.61 -4.18
C GLN A 39 -2.37 -13.82 -5.49
N PHE A 40 -3.60 -13.43 -5.83
CA PHE A 40 -3.86 -12.55 -6.97
C PHE A 40 -3.27 -11.16 -6.76
N TYR A 41 -3.43 -10.60 -5.56
CA TYR A 41 -2.83 -9.32 -5.21
C TYR A 41 -1.31 -9.35 -5.29
N GLU A 42 -0.66 -10.42 -4.84
CA GLU A 42 0.79 -10.60 -5.02
C GLU A 42 1.20 -10.49 -6.50
N TYR A 43 0.41 -11.07 -7.41
CA TYR A 43 0.71 -10.99 -8.84
C TYR A 43 0.49 -9.59 -9.42
N GLU A 44 -0.63 -8.93 -9.09
CA GLU A 44 -0.88 -7.57 -9.54
C GLU A 44 0.21 -6.61 -9.03
N ARG A 45 0.73 -6.85 -7.83
CA ARG A 45 1.83 -6.07 -7.28
C ARG A 45 3.13 -6.32 -8.00
N GLU A 46 3.47 -7.58 -8.27
CA GLU A 46 4.65 -7.91 -9.07
C GLU A 46 4.62 -7.21 -10.43
N ILE A 47 3.44 -7.08 -11.05
CA ILE A 47 3.24 -6.27 -12.27
C ILE A 47 3.51 -4.78 -12.00
N GLN A 48 2.95 -4.19 -10.94
CA GLN A 48 3.19 -2.78 -10.60
C GLN A 48 4.69 -2.47 -10.38
N HIS A 49 5.44 -3.36 -9.73
CA HIS A 49 6.90 -3.21 -9.57
C HIS A 49 7.61 -3.19 -10.92
N LEU A 50 7.23 -4.08 -11.85
CA LEU A 50 7.78 -4.13 -13.19
C LEU A 50 7.46 -2.86 -13.99
N GLU A 51 6.24 -2.32 -13.86
CA GLU A 51 5.86 -1.05 -14.47
C GLU A 51 6.68 0.14 -13.94
N GLU A 52 7.01 0.15 -12.64
CA GLU A 52 7.87 1.17 -12.02
C GLU A 52 9.33 1.04 -12.45
N ASP A 53 9.87 -0.17 -12.53
CA ASP A 53 11.22 -0.42 -13.04
C ASP A 53 11.37 0.12 -14.47
N VAL A 54 10.35 -0.09 -15.30
CA VAL A 54 10.35 0.45 -16.66
C VAL A 54 10.14 1.95 -16.69
N ALA A 55 9.27 2.52 -15.84
CA ALA A 55 9.11 3.96 -15.73
C ALA A 55 10.43 4.66 -15.35
N TYR A 56 11.23 4.04 -14.48
CA TYR A 56 12.58 4.50 -14.15
C TYR A 56 13.50 4.55 -15.37
N LEU A 57 13.55 3.45 -16.14
CA LEU A 57 14.36 3.39 -17.36
C LEU A 57 13.98 4.48 -18.37
N PHE A 58 12.68 4.75 -18.55
CA PHE A 58 12.23 5.83 -19.42
C PHE A 58 12.70 7.22 -18.97
N ALA A 59 12.77 7.44 -17.66
CA ALA A 59 13.14 8.72 -17.09
C ALA A 59 14.65 8.95 -17.03
N SER A 60 15.46 7.90 -17.04
CA SER A 60 16.92 8.01 -16.94
C SER A 60 17.63 8.26 -18.28
N GLU A 61 16.89 8.33 -19.40
CA GLU A 61 17.44 8.37 -20.78
C GLU A 61 18.32 7.15 -21.15
N ASP A 62 18.46 6.16 -20.26
CA ASP A 62 19.43 5.07 -20.40
C ASP A 62 18.91 3.86 -21.19
N VAL A 63 17.65 3.86 -21.64
CA VAL A 63 17.03 2.70 -22.31
C VAL A 63 17.86 2.19 -23.49
N GLU A 64 18.53 3.10 -24.21
CA GLU A 64 19.32 2.78 -25.40
C GLU A 64 20.75 2.31 -25.08
N THR A 65 21.21 2.53 -23.84
CA THR A 65 22.51 2.07 -23.35
C THR A 65 22.53 0.55 -23.19
N GLN A 66 23.75 -0.02 -23.10
CA GLN A 66 23.89 -1.45 -22.85
C GLN A 66 23.30 -1.86 -21.49
N GLU A 67 23.45 -1.00 -20.48
CA GLU A 67 22.92 -1.21 -19.13
C GLU A 67 21.38 -1.18 -19.14
N GLY A 68 20.77 -0.20 -19.80
CA GLY A 68 19.31 -0.14 -19.96
C GLY A 68 18.73 -1.35 -20.69
N LYS A 69 19.43 -1.85 -21.72
CA LYS A 69 19.03 -3.09 -22.44
C LYS A 69 19.17 -4.35 -21.57
N GLU A 70 20.15 -4.39 -20.69
CA GLU A 70 20.31 -5.48 -19.72
C GLU A 70 19.22 -5.45 -18.65
N MET A 71 18.92 -4.27 -18.11
CA MET A 71 17.81 -4.07 -17.17
C MET A 71 16.46 -4.47 -17.79
N LEU A 72 16.15 -4.04 -19.03
CA LEU A 72 14.95 -4.49 -19.75
C LEU A 72 14.91 -6.02 -19.93
N SER A 73 16.06 -6.64 -20.21
CA SER A 73 16.13 -8.10 -20.33
C SER A 73 15.82 -8.79 -19.01
N ASN A 74 16.28 -8.23 -17.88
CA ASN A 74 15.97 -8.73 -16.55
C ASN A 74 14.49 -8.57 -16.21
N VAL A 75 13.87 -7.43 -16.56
CA VAL A 75 12.42 -7.20 -16.41
C VAL A 75 11.62 -8.24 -17.21
N ILE A 76 11.93 -8.44 -18.50
CA ILE A 76 11.27 -9.44 -19.35
C ILE A 76 11.43 -10.86 -18.79
N GLN A 77 12.60 -11.19 -18.22
CA GLN A 77 12.81 -12.49 -17.58
C GLN A 77 11.97 -12.65 -16.30
N ARG A 78 11.84 -11.60 -15.49
CA ARG A 78 10.96 -11.58 -14.31
C ARG A 78 9.51 -11.78 -14.71
N GLU A 79 9.05 -11.11 -15.77
CA GLU A 79 7.69 -11.29 -16.31
C GLU A 79 7.40 -12.72 -16.75
N LYS A 80 8.34 -13.34 -17.49
CA LYS A 80 8.18 -14.74 -17.90
C LYS A 80 8.14 -15.70 -16.71
N LYS A 81 8.90 -15.41 -15.64
CA LYS A 81 8.85 -16.17 -14.39
C LYS A 81 7.50 -15.99 -13.67
N LEU A 82 7.02 -14.75 -13.59
CA LEU A 82 5.71 -14.41 -13.02
C LEU A 82 4.58 -15.10 -13.79
N GLN A 83 4.59 -15.01 -15.12
CA GLN A 83 3.62 -15.69 -15.98
C GLN A 83 3.60 -17.20 -15.68
N LYS A 84 4.77 -17.85 -15.66
CA LYS A 84 4.87 -19.28 -15.31
C LYS A 84 4.31 -19.58 -13.91
N LYS A 85 4.60 -18.74 -12.92
CA LYS A 85 4.06 -18.84 -11.55
C LYS A 85 2.54 -18.74 -11.56
N ILE A 86 1.97 -17.76 -12.25
CA ILE A 86 0.52 -17.60 -12.39
C ILE A 86 -0.11 -18.81 -13.08
N THR A 87 0.43 -19.24 -14.23
CA THR A 87 -0.09 -20.38 -15.00
C THR A 87 -0.14 -21.66 -14.17
N THR A 88 0.91 -21.94 -13.40
CA THR A 88 1.02 -23.16 -12.59
C THR A 88 0.22 -23.11 -11.28
N THR A 89 -0.16 -21.92 -10.81
CA THR A 89 -0.91 -21.77 -9.57
C THR A 89 -2.34 -22.23 -9.73
N LYS A 90 -2.77 -23.10 -8.81
CA LYS A 90 -4.18 -23.52 -8.70
C LYS A 90 -4.96 -22.37 -8.07
N ILE A 91 -6.02 -21.96 -8.75
CA ILE A 91 -6.93 -20.93 -8.29
C ILE A 91 -8.35 -21.46 -8.38
N ASP A 92 -9.25 -20.88 -7.58
CA ASP A 92 -10.65 -21.24 -7.63
C ASP A 92 -11.26 -20.92 -9.00
N GLN A 93 -12.20 -21.75 -9.43
CA GLN A 93 -12.78 -21.68 -10.78
C GLN A 93 -13.34 -20.30 -11.10
N GLN A 94 -13.93 -19.62 -10.11
CA GLN A 94 -14.49 -18.28 -10.24
C GLN A 94 -13.46 -17.20 -10.63
N TYR A 95 -12.18 -17.41 -10.34
CA TYR A 95 -11.11 -16.47 -10.70
C TYR A 95 -10.34 -16.87 -11.97
N THR A 96 -10.74 -17.95 -12.65
CA THR A 96 -10.07 -18.42 -13.88
C THR A 96 -10.04 -17.32 -14.95
N LYS A 97 -11.12 -16.56 -15.07
CA LYS A 97 -11.21 -15.45 -16.01
C LYS A 97 -10.18 -14.36 -15.72
N LEU A 98 -10.07 -13.92 -14.47
CA LEU A 98 -9.08 -12.92 -14.03
C LEU A 98 -7.65 -13.40 -14.29
N LYS A 99 -7.37 -14.69 -14.02
CA LYS A 99 -6.06 -15.27 -14.32
C LYS A 99 -5.72 -15.23 -15.80
N THR A 100 -6.66 -15.60 -16.67
CA THR A 100 -6.42 -15.52 -18.12
C THR A 100 -6.13 -14.09 -18.55
N GLN A 101 -6.88 -13.11 -18.02
CA GLN A 101 -6.66 -11.69 -18.33
C GLN A 101 -5.32 -11.17 -17.84
N LEU A 102 -4.92 -11.59 -16.65
CA LEU A 102 -3.62 -11.26 -16.08
C LEU A 102 -2.47 -11.80 -16.95
N ILE A 103 -2.61 -13.02 -17.45
CA ILE A 103 -1.66 -13.62 -18.40
C ILE A 103 -1.64 -12.82 -19.70
N ASP A 104 -2.80 -12.49 -20.28
CA ASP A 104 -2.91 -11.69 -21.50
C ASP A 104 -2.31 -10.28 -21.34
N LEU A 105 -2.39 -9.72 -20.13
CA LEU A 105 -1.81 -8.44 -19.75
C LEU A 105 -0.28 -8.55 -19.71
N ILE A 106 0.26 -9.55 -19.03
CA ILE A 106 1.71 -9.81 -18.97
C ILE A 106 2.27 -10.01 -20.38
N ASP A 107 1.60 -10.79 -21.23
CA ASP A 107 2.03 -10.98 -22.62
C ASP A 107 2.10 -9.66 -23.39
N ALA A 108 1.13 -8.76 -23.16
CA ALA A 108 1.14 -7.44 -23.79
C ALA A 108 2.28 -6.56 -23.30
N ILE A 109 2.59 -6.60 -21.99
CA ILE A 109 3.71 -5.85 -21.41
C ILE A 109 5.05 -6.37 -21.95
N VAL A 110 5.25 -7.69 -22.00
CA VAL A 110 6.45 -8.32 -22.59
C VAL A 110 6.66 -7.82 -24.03
N VAL A 111 5.59 -7.78 -24.84
CA VAL A 111 5.66 -7.26 -26.21
C VAL A 111 6.08 -5.79 -26.22
N CYS A 112 5.49 -4.95 -25.36
CA CYS A 112 5.89 -3.54 -25.23
C CYS A 112 7.38 -3.40 -24.89
N PHE A 113 7.90 -4.20 -23.95
CA PHE A 113 9.28 -4.13 -23.51
C PHE A 113 10.25 -4.69 -24.57
N ASP A 114 9.87 -5.73 -25.29
CA ASP A 114 10.63 -6.23 -26.43
C ASP A 114 10.71 -5.18 -27.55
N GLN A 115 9.59 -4.49 -27.87
CA GLN A 115 9.61 -3.41 -28.87
C GLN A 115 10.48 -2.24 -28.40
N LEU A 116 10.37 -1.86 -27.12
CA LEU A 116 11.18 -0.81 -26.52
C LEU A 116 12.68 -1.12 -26.61
N LYS A 117 13.08 -2.34 -26.22
CA LYS A 117 14.46 -2.80 -26.25
C LYS A 117 15.08 -2.77 -27.65
N ASN A 118 14.31 -3.17 -28.66
CA ASN A 118 14.81 -3.35 -30.01
C ASN A 118 14.76 -2.07 -30.86
N TYR A 119 13.77 -1.21 -30.63
CA TYR A 119 13.47 -0.07 -31.50
C TYR A 119 13.50 1.30 -30.80
N GLY A 120 13.55 1.32 -29.47
CA GLY A 120 13.54 2.56 -28.69
C GLY A 120 12.14 3.16 -28.49
N SER A 121 12.05 4.13 -27.57
CA SER A 121 10.79 4.73 -27.10
C SER A 121 10.09 5.62 -28.12
N SER A 122 10.83 6.14 -29.10
CA SER A 122 10.31 7.02 -30.15
C SER A 122 9.76 6.27 -31.36
N SER A 123 10.02 4.96 -31.45
CA SER A 123 9.62 4.10 -32.57
C SER A 123 8.11 3.94 -32.71
N ASN A 124 7.65 3.68 -33.93
CA ASN A 124 6.23 3.40 -34.19
C ASN A 124 5.85 2.02 -33.64
N GLU A 125 6.77 1.07 -33.66
CA GLU A 125 6.65 -0.27 -33.12
C GLU A 125 6.28 -0.23 -31.63
N PHE A 126 7.06 0.51 -30.83
CA PHE A 126 6.77 0.69 -29.41
C PHE A 126 5.44 1.44 -29.19
N LYS A 127 5.20 2.54 -29.91
CA LYS A 127 3.97 3.33 -29.77
C LYS A 127 2.72 2.49 -30.06
N ASN A 128 2.75 1.67 -31.11
CA ASN A 128 1.65 0.78 -31.47
C ASN A 128 1.45 -0.32 -30.43
N ALA A 129 2.53 -0.93 -29.94
CA ALA A 129 2.45 -1.92 -28.86
C ALA A 129 1.84 -1.32 -27.59
N ASN A 130 2.30 -0.14 -27.17
CA ASN A 130 1.76 0.56 -26.01
C ASN A 130 0.29 0.95 -26.20
N ALA A 131 -0.10 1.44 -27.38
CA ALA A 131 -1.50 1.75 -27.69
C ALA A 131 -2.41 0.50 -27.65
N ALA A 132 -1.89 -0.68 -27.99
CA ALA A 132 -2.62 -1.94 -27.89
C ALA A 132 -2.67 -2.49 -26.45
N TYR A 133 -1.68 -2.15 -25.62
CA TYR A 133 -1.63 -2.52 -24.19
C TYR A 133 -2.68 -1.79 -23.35
N GLN A 134 -2.83 -0.47 -23.52
CA GLN A 134 -3.70 0.36 -22.66
C GLN A 134 -5.15 -0.17 -22.53
N PRO A 135 -5.87 -0.52 -23.63
CA PRO A 135 -7.24 -1.03 -23.52
C PRO A 135 -7.34 -2.38 -22.80
N LYS A 136 -6.27 -3.21 -22.84
CA LYS A 136 -6.22 -4.48 -22.11
C LYS A 136 -6.08 -4.24 -20.60
N LEU A 137 -5.22 -3.31 -20.21
CA LEU A 137 -5.06 -2.89 -18.81
C LEU A 137 -6.38 -2.36 -18.25
N GLU A 138 -7.02 -1.40 -18.95
CA GLU A 138 -8.31 -0.84 -18.53
C GLU A 138 -9.39 -1.91 -18.39
N LYS A 139 -9.42 -2.89 -19.31
CA LYS A 139 -10.34 -4.03 -19.24
C LYS A 139 -10.06 -4.92 -18.04
N HIS A 140 -8.81 -5.30 -17.80
CA HIS A 140 -8.41 -6.11 -16.64
C HIS A 140 -8.82 -5.43 -15.33
N VAL A 141 -8.45 -4.18 -15.15
CA VAL A 141 -8.78 -3.36 -13.97
C VAL A 141 -10.29 -3.32 -13.72
N ARG A 142 -11.08 -3.01 -14.75
CA ARG A 142 -12.54 -2.93 -14.63
C ARG A 142 -13.14 -4.27 -14.23
N GLU A 143 -12.71 -5.36 -14.84
CA GLU A 143 -13.25 -6.70 -14.57
C GLU A 143 -12.76 -7.27 -13.24
N PHE A 144 -11.54 -6.95 -12.82
CA PHE A 144 -11.03 -7.22 -11.48
C PHE A 144 -11.90 -6.53 -10.43
N ASN A 145 -12.10 -5.22 -10.56
CA ASN A 145 -12.94 -4.44 -9.66
C ASN A 145 -14.40 -4.96 -9.63
N GLN A 146 -14.94 -5.34 -10.78
CA GLN A 146 -16.27 -5.94 -10.86
C GLN A 146 -16.31 -7.29 -10.11
N THR A 147 -15.39 -8.21 -10.42
CA THR A 147 -15.34 -9.53 -9.77
C THR A 147 -15.15 -9.39 -8.26
N PHE A 148 -14.28 -8.48 -7.84
CA PHE A 148 -14.01 -8.21 -6.44
C PHE A 148 -15.26 -7.67 -5.74
N SER A 149 -15.93 -6.67 -6.31
CA SER A 149 -17.15 -6.08 -5.74
C SER A 149 -18.32 -7.06 -5.67
N GLU A 150 -18.46 -7.96 -6.64
CA GLU A 150 -19.48 -9.03 -6.65
C GLU A 150 -19.27 -10.07 -5.53
N HIS A 151 -18.02 -10.27 -5.09
CA HIS A 151 -17.68 -11.31 -4.11
C HIS A 151 -17.42 -10.75 -2.70
N PHE A 152 -16.97 -9.50 -2.60
CA PHE A 152 -16.48 -8.88 -1.37
C PHE A 152 -17.01 -7.46 -1.27
N TYR A 153 -18.12 -7.31 -0.54
CA TYR A 153 -18.73 -6.00 -0.30
C TYR A 153 -18.76 -5.69 1.20
N ILE A 154 -18.13 -4.58 1.58
CA ILE A 154 -18.35 -3.93 2.87
C ILE A 154 -18.99 -2.57 2.60
N GLU A 155 -20.24 -2.41 3.02
CA GLU A 155 -20.83 -1.09 3.12
C GLU A 155 -20.33 -0.40 4.40
N ILE A 156 -19.37 0.51 4.22
CA ILE A 156 -18.94 1.42 5.26
C ILE A 156 -18.83 2.83 4.70
N ASP A 157 -19.65 3.74 5.21
CA ASP A 157 -19.43 5.16 4.99
C ASP A 157 -18.28 5.68 5.87
N SER A 158 -17.83 6.90 5.60
CA SER A 158 -16.71 7.51 6.32
C SER A 158 -16.97 7.68 7.82
N ALA A 159 -18.21 7.97 8.22
CA ALA A 159 -18.57 8.15 9.64
C ALA A 159 -18.53 6.81 10.39
N LYS A 160 -19.07 5.75 9.78
CA LYS A 160 -19.05 4.39 10.31
C LYS A 160 -17.62 3.83 10.35
N TYR A 161 -16.78 4.14 9.37
CA TYR A 161 -15.36 3.81 9.37
C TYR A 161 -14.66 4.47 10.56
N ALA A 162 -14.83 5.79 10.73
CA ALA A 162 -14.24 6.53 11.84
C ALA A 162 -14.71 6.00 13.21
N ALA A 163 -16.00 5.70 13.36
CA ALA A 163 -16.54 5.13 14.60
C ALA A 163 -15.99 3.72 14.88
N THR A 164 -15.87 2.88 13.85
CA THR A 164 -15.31 1.52 13.97
C THR A 164 -13.84 1.58 14.36
N LYS A 165 -13.07 2.46 13.71
CA LYS A 165 -11.67 2.75 14.07
C LYS A 165 -11.55 3.21 15.52
N ALA A 166 -12.33 4.21 15.93
CA ALA A 166 -12.28 4.76 17.29
C ALA A 166 -12.60 3.70 18.36
N LYS A 167 -13.55 2.81 18.09
CA LYS A 167 -13.90 1.68 18.97
C LYS A 167 -12.79 0.64 19.05
N ALA A 168 -12.20 0.25 17.92
CA ALA A 168 -11.11 -0.72 17.91
C ALA A 168 -9.83 -0.16 18.54
N CYS A 169 -9.65 1.16 18.44
CA CYS A 169 -8.52 1.91 18.96
C CYS A 169 -8.89 2.67 20.24
N GLU A 170 -9.63 2.04 21.18
CA GLU A 170 -10.22 2.59 22.43
C GLU A 170 -9.30 3.47 23.33
N LEU A 171 -8.06 3.69 22.92
CA LEU A 171 -7.05 4.55 23.52
C LEU A 171 -7.08 6.02 23.09
N ASP A 172 -8.09 6.48 22.35
CA ASP A 172 -8.19 7.92 21.98
C ASP A 172 -9.27 8.72 22.73
N TYR A 173 -10.30 8.08 23.32
CA TYR A 173 -11.52 8.79 23.75
C TYR A 173 -11.91 8.75 25.24
N SER A 174 -11.11 8.16 26.13
CA SER A 174 -11.35 8.33 27.58
C SER A 174 -11.06 9.78 28.02
N GLU A 175 -11.67 10.30 29.09
CA GLU A 175 -11.34 11.66 29.60
C GLU A 175 -9.85 11.84 29.94
N LYS A 176 -9.18 10.75 30.33
CA LYS A 176 -7.72 10.70 30.53
C LYS A 176 -6.93 10.94 29.22
N ASN A 177 -7.54 10.69 28.06
CA ASN A 177 -6.93 10.96 26.76
C ASN A 177 -7.16 12.39 26.27
N LYS A 178 -8.23 13.08 26.67
CA LYS A 178 -8.44 14.50 26.28
C LYS A 178 -7.30 15.39 26.77
N SER A 179 -6.81 15.16 27.99
CA SER A 179 -5.63 15.87 28.50
C SER A 179 -4.36 15.49 27.74
N ILE A 180 -4.21 14.22 27.33
CA ILE A 180 -3.09 13.77 26.49
C ILE A 180 -3.16 14.41 25.09
N VAL A 181 -4.34 14.50 24.47
CA VAL A 181 -4.55 15.17 23.18
C VAL A 181 -4.13 16.64 23.28
N TYR A 182 -4.63 17.35 24.29
CA TYR A 182 -4.21 18.72 24.56
C TYR A 182 -2.70 18.85 24.78
N LEU A 183 -2.09 17.94 25.57
CA LEU A 183 -0.65 17.92 25.78
C LEU A 183 0.12 17.62 24.50
N LYS A 184 -0.37 16.72 23.63
CA LYS A 184 0.27 16.46 22.34
C LYS A 184 0.29 17.74 21.51
N GLU A 185 -0.82 18.45 21.44
CA GLU A 185 -0.95 19.69 20.67
C GLU A 185 -0.12 20.85 21.21
N ASN A 186 -0.03 21.01 22.54
CA ASN A 186 0.52 22.22 23.16
C ASN A 186 1.84 22.01 23.90
N LYS A 187 2.15 20.78 24.31
CA LYS A 187 3.31 20.42 25.16
C LYS A 187 3.85 19.02 24.81
N PRO A 188 4.31 18.79 23.57
CA PRO A 188 4.63 17.45 23.06
C PRO A 188 5.67 16.68 23.88
N ILE A 189 6.70 17.35 24.42
CA ILE A 189 7.68 16.74 25.35
C ILE A 189 7.00 16.24 26.63
N THR A 190 6.06 17.01 27.18
CA THR A 190 5.32 16.63 28.39
C THR A 190 4.39 15.46 28.08
N ALA A 191 3.71 15.48 26.93
CA ALA A 191 2.89 14.37 26.47
C ALA A 191 3.72 13.07 26.35
N TYR A 192 4.87 13.14 25.68
CA TYR A 192 5.78 12.01 25.50
C TYR A 192 6.21 11.40 26.85
N LYS A 193 6.71 12.25 27.77
CA LYS A 193 7.10 11.81 29.12
C LYS A 193 5.94 11.17 29.88
N THR A 194 4.76 11.78 29.81
CA THR A 194 3.56 11.32 30.52
C THR A 194 3.07 9.97 29.99
N ILE A 195 3.11 9.77 28.67
CA ILE A 195 2.74 8.49 28.06
C ILE A 195 3.76 7.42 28.47
N LEU A 196 5.06 7.72 28.37
CA LEU A 196 6.13 6.78 28.68
C LEU A 196 6.14 6.36 30.16
N SER A 197 5.84 7.28 31.08
CA SER A 197 5.86 7.00 32.53
C SER A 197 4.64 6.25 33.03
N ASN A 198 3.49 6.39 32.38
CA ASN A 198 2.21 5.86 32.86
C ASN A 198 1.72 4.62 32.12
N ASN A 199 2.44 4.18 31.08
CA ASN A 199 1.98 3.09 30.23
C ASN A 199 3.09 2.09 29.94
N SER A 200 2.69 0.83 29.68
CA SER A 200 3.61 -0.18 29.20
C SER A 200 3.93 0.00 27.72
N LEU A 201 5.23 0.01 27.39
CA LEU A 201 5.70 -0.05 26.00
C LEU A 201 5.33 -1.36 25.29
N SER A 202 4.81 -2.37 26.00
CA SER A 202 4.26 -3.57 25.36
C SER A 202 2.99 -3.29 24.55
N SER A 203 2.26 -2.20 24.83
CA SER A 203 1.05 -1.82 24.10
C SER A 203 1.38 -1.20 22.74
N ASP A 204 0.69 -1.63 21.68
CA ASP A 204 0.90 -1.10 20.33
C ASP A 204 0.34 0.31 20.18
N ALA A 205 -0.78 0.61 20.82
CA ALA A 205 -1.33 1.95 20.85
C ALA A 205 -0.38 2.95 21.52
N VAL A 206 0.31 2.55 22.60
CA VAL A 206 1.31 3.41 23.24
C VAL A 206 2.44 3.71 22.25
N LYS A 207 2.94 2.69 21.56
CA LYS A 207 3.95 2.84 20.50
C LYS A 207 3.47 3.76 19.38
N MET A 208 2.23 3.60 18.90
CA MET A 208 1.62 4.48 17.89
C MET A 208 1.56 5.94 18.36
N GLN A 209 1.10 6.18 19.58
CA GLN A 209 1.02 7.54 20.10
C GLN A 209 2.39 8.18 20.27
N LEU A 210 3.39 7.41 20.71
CA LEU A 210 4.76 7.89 20.84
C LEU A 210 5.37 8.17 19.46
N SER A 211 5.20 7.29 18.46
CA SER A 211 5.67 7.55 17.09
C SER A 211 5.03 8.80 16.49
N ASP A 212 3.73 9.03 16.73
CA ASP A 212 3.02 10.19 16.21
C ASP A 212 3.56 11.51 16.79
N ILE A 213 3.85 11.51 18.10
CA ILE A 213 4.46 12.67 18.75
C ILE A 213 5.86 12.94 18.20
N LEU A 214 6.63 11.90 17.88
CA LEU A 214 7.99 12.05 17.36
C LEU A 214 8.01 12.49 15.89
N LEU A 215 7.09 11.99 15.06
CA LEU A 215 7.09 12.23 13.61
C LEU A 215 6.31 13.47 13.18
N LYS A 216 5.31 13.93 13.95
CA LYS A 216 4.52 15.12 13.58
C LYS A 216 5.42 16.36 13.47
N SER A 217 5.40 16.99 12.30
CA SER A 217 6.32 18.08 11.93
C SER A 217 6.16 19.32 12.80
N LYS A 218 4.93 19.62 13.23
CA LYS A 218 4.61 20.71 14.16
C LYS A 218 5.29 20.59 15.53
N TYR A 219 5.85 19.42 15.86
CA TYR A 219 6.62 19.19 17.09
C TYR A 219 8.13 19.17 16.86
N GLY A 220 8.58 19.23 15.59
CA GLY A 220 9.94 18.95 15.13
C GLY A 220 11.03 19.73 15.87
N ASP A 221 10.91 21.05 15.95
CA ASP A 221 11.94 21.89 16.60
C ASP A 221 12.07 21.63 18.11
N SER A 222 10.95 21.35 18.78
CA SER A 222 10.96 21.03 20.21
C SER A 222 11.49 19.62 20.50
N MET A 223 11.16 18.65 19.65
CA MET A 223 11.56 17.26 19.84
C MET A 223 12.99 16.97 19.39
N ASN A 224 13.47 17.63 18.33
CA ASN A 224 14.87 17.51 17.88
C ASN A 224 15.87 17.90 18.97
N ASN A 225 15.52 18.86 19.82
CA ASN A 225 16.34 19.30 20.94
C ASN A 225 16.25 18.37 22.17
N TYR A 226 15.25 17.49 22.22
CA TYR A 226 14.98 16.64 23.38
C TYR A 226 15.36 15.18 23.17
N ILE A 227 15.11 14.62 21.98
CA ILE A 227 15.44 13.24 21.61
C ILE A 227 16.38 13.28 20.42
N VAL A 228 17.60 12.78 20.64
CA VAL A 228 18.55 12.54 19.55
C VAL A 228 17.97 11.48 18.63
N ASP A 229 17.96 11.75 17.33
CA ASP A 229 17.47 10.83 16.30
C ASP A 229 16.03 10.35 16.54
N LYS A 230 15.12 11.31 16.77
CA LYS A 230 13.70 11.04 17.06
C LYS A 230 13.02 10.19 15.99
N ASP A 231 13.43 10.34 14.73
CA ASP A 231 12.83 9.63 13.60
C ASP A 231 13.19 8.14 13.67
N SER A 232 14.46 7.79 13.94
CA SER A 232 14.86 6.40 14.18
C SER A 232 14.14 5.76 15.38
N VAL A 233 13.94 6.53 16.47
CA VAL A 233 13.15 6.06 17.63
C VAL A 233 11.70 5.79 17.23
N ALA A 234 11.07 6.70 16.49
CA ALA A 234 9.70 6.52 16.01
C ALA A 234 9.58 5.31 15.08
N LEU A 235 10.52 5.16 14.15
CA LEU A 235 10.59 4.03 13.24
C LEU A 235 10.74 2.71 13.99
N SER A 236 11.46 2.69 15.11
CA SER A 236 11.60 1.49 15.96
C SER A 236 10.27 1.07 16.61
N PHE A 237 9.44 2.04 17.03
CA PHE A 237 8.11 1.78 17.58
C PHE A 237 7.19 1.20 16.52
N LEU A 238 7.15 1.82 15.33
CA LEU A 238 6.37 1.33 14.19
C LEU A 238 6.84 -0.06 13.75
N SER A 239 8.16 -0.26 13.64
CA SER A 239 8.79 -1.54 13.32
C SER A 239 8.38 -2.63 14.29
N THR A 240 8.26 -2.32 15.59
CA THR A 240 7.82 -3.30 16.59
C THR A 240 6.38 -3.75 16.35
N ILE A 241 5.49 -2.84 15.93
CA ILE A 241 4.09 -3.16 15.63
C ILE A 241 4.00 -4.01 14.36
N VAL A 242 4.60 -3.56 13.25
CA VAL A 242 4.50 -4.24 11.94
C VAL A 242 5.19 -5.60 11.91
N ASN A 243 6.14 -5.85 12.81
CA ASN A 243 6.83 -7.14 12.95
C ASN A 243 6.23 -8.03 14.05
N ALA A 244 5.18 -7.60 14.75
CA ALA A 244 4.57 -8.38 15.81
C ALA A 244 3.92 -9.65 15.22
N PRO A 245 4.15 -10.85 15.81
CA PRO A 245 3.61 -12.11 15.31
C PRO A 245 2.13 -12.35 15.68
N LYS A 246 1.40 -11.29 16.05
CA LYS A 246 0.03 -11.33 16.56
C LYS A 246 -0.76 -10.15 16.05
N TYR A 247 -2.06 -10.33 15.85
CA TYR A 247 -2.96 -9.28 15.40
C TYR A 247 -2.83 -7.99 16.23
N SER A 248 -2.83 -6.86 15.53
CA SER A 248 -2.87 -5.52 16.10
C SER A 248 -3.97 -4.70 15.42
N PRO A 249 -4.78 -3.92 16.18
CA PRO A 249 -5.76 -3.02 15.58
C PRO A 249 -5.11 -1.80 14.89
N PHE A 250 -3.78 -1.68 14.93
CA PHE A 250 -3.05 -0.55 14.34
C PHE A 250 -2.26 -0.95 13.09
N TYR A 251 -2.42 -2.16 12.57
CA TYR A 251 -1.57 -2.67 11.51
C TYR A 251 -1.55 -1.84 10.23
N TYR A 252 -2.72 -1.45 9.71
CA TYR A 252 -2.78 -0.63 8.51
C TYR A 252 -2.06 0.71 8.72
N GLU A 253 -2.40 1.40 9.81
CA GLU A 253 -1.85 2.73 10.11
C GLU A 253 -0.34 2.67 10.42
N ALA A 254 0.08 1.67 11.20
CA ALA A 254 1.49 1.45 11.53
C ALA A 254 2.31 1.12 10.30
N TRP A 255 1.81 0.24 9.41
CA TRP A 255 2.49 -0.10 8.16
C TRP A 255 2.63 1.11 7.25
N ARG A 256 1.56 1.90 7.08
CA ARG A 256 1.57 3.11 6.25
C ARG A 256 2.59 4.13 6.75
N LYS A 257 2.58 4.41 8.06
CA LYS A 257 3.55 5.30 8.72
C LYS A 257 4.98 4.76 8.64
N TRP A 258 5.17 3.47 8.90
CA TRP A 258 6.46 2.79 8.84
C TRP A 258 7.07 2.90 7.45
N ARG A 259 6.30 2.59 6.40
CA ARG A 259 6.72 2.67 5.01
C ARG A 259 7.14 4.09 4.62
N ALA A 260 6.28 5.07 4.91
CA ALA A 260 6.53 6.46 4.55
C ALA A 260 7.75 7.03 5.29
N ASP A 261 8.00 6.59 6.52
CA ASP A 261 9.16 7.01 7.30
C ASP A 261 10.45 6.31 6.90
N LEU A 262 10.41 4.99 6.71
CA LEU A 262 11.55 4.22 6.23
C LEU A 262 12.04 4.69 4.85
N GLN A 263 11.13 5.07 3.95
CA GLN A 263 11.49 5.54 2.62
C GLN A 263 12.40 6.78 2.65
N LEU A 264 12.33 7.63 3.69
CA LEU A 264 13.25 8.77 3.79
C LEU A 264 14.72 8.36 3.87
N ASN A 265 15.02 7.19 4.43
CA ASN A 265 16.39 6.68 4.51
C ASN A 265 16.98 6.34 3.13
N TYR A 266 16.12 6.15 2.12
CA TYR A 266 16.50 5.94 0.72
C TYR A 266 16.39 7.24 -0.11
N GLY A 267 15.74 8.26 0.45
CA GLY A 267 15.55 9.58 -0.13
C GLY A 267 14.17 9.82 -0.75
N ALA A 268 13.86 11.10 -0.92
CA ALA A 268 12.57 11.58 -1.44
C ALA A 268 12.62 11.95 -2.93
N SER A 269 13.76 11.78 -3.60
CA SER A 269 13.90 12.08 -5.03
C SER A 269 13.12 11.07 -5.87
N LYS A 270 12.69 11.50 -7.05
CA LYS A 270 12.20 10.60 -8.11
C LYS A 270 13.28 9.61 -8.57
N THR A 271 14.55 9.85 -8.28
CA THR A 271 15.64 8.93 -8.63
C THR A 271 16.16 8.11 -7.44
N SER A 272 15.62 8.32 -6.24
CA SER A 272 15.99 7.57 -5.03
C SER A 272 15.58 6.10 -5.13
N ASP A 273 16.29 5.20 -4.45
CA ASP A 273 15.85 3.81 -4.34
C ASP A 273 14.49 3.74 -3.63
N ILE A 274 13.61 2.85 -4.12
CA ILE A 274 12.29 2.61 -3.52
C ILE A 274 12.17 1.10 -3.36
N PRO A 275 12.46 0.54 -2.16
CA PRO A 275 12.39 -0.89 -1.94
C PRO A 275 10.94 -1.35 -1.74
N ASN A 276 10.08 -1.17 -2.76
CA ASN A 276 8.68 -1.55 -2.68
C ASN A 276 8.51 -3.06 -2.36
N ASP A 277 9.43 -3.93 -2.82
CA ASP A 277 9.45 -5.36 -2.45
C ASP A 277 9.46 -5.56 -0.92
N LEU A 278 10.31 -4.82 -0.20
CA LEU A 278 10.39 -4.87 1.26
C LEU A 278 9.07 -4.43 1.92
N TYR A 279 8.44 -3.40 1.36
CA TYR A 279 7.18 -2.87 1.89
C TYR A 279 6.04 -3.85 1.67
N ASP A 280 6.00 -4.49 0.51
CA ASP A 280 4.99 -5.46 0.11
C ASP A 280 5.12 -6.77 0.88
N ASP A 281 6.34 -7.28 1.07
CA ASP A 281 6.59 -8.46 1.93
C ASP A 281 6.03 -8.23 3.35
N LYS A 282 6.25 -7.03 3.90
CA LYS A 282 5.71 -6.66 5.20
C LYS A 282 4.19 -6.56 5.17
N ARG A 283 3.62 -5.95 4.12
CA ARG A 283 2.18 -5.80 3.92
C ARG A 283 1.49 -7.16 3.86
N PHE A 284 2.00 -8.09 3.06
CA PHE A 284 1.44 -9.43 2.91
C PHE A 284 1.54 -10.23 4.21
N SER A 285 2.67 -10.16 4.93
CA SER A 285 2.80 -10.77 6.25
C SER A 285 1.73 -10.27 7.23
N ILE A 286 1.44 -8.97 7.23
CA ILE A 286 0.40 -8.36 8.07
C ILE A 286 -0.99 -8.83 7.62
N MET A 287 -1.27 -8.82 6.31
CA MET A 287 -2.56 -9.28 5.76
C MET A 287 -2.86 -10.73 6.16
N TRP A 288 -1.86 -11.61 6.14
CA TRP A 288 -2.00 -12.99 6.63
C TRP A 288 -2.33 -13.07 8.13
N LEU A 289 -1.69 -12.24 8.96
CA LEU A 289 -1.99 -12.17 10.40
C LEU A 289 -3.42 -11.67 10.65
N ILE A 290 -3.87 -10.69 9.88
CA ILE A 290 -5.25 -10.20 9.91
C ILE A 290 -6.23 -11.28 9.47
N LEU A 291 -5.94 -12.03 8.39
CA LEU A 291 -6.81 -13.13 7.95
C LEU A 291 -6.92 -14.24 8.99
N ASN A 292 -5.81 -14.59 9.64
CA ASN A 292 -5.83 -15.59 10.71
C ASN A 292 -6.69 -15.13 11.89
N HIS A 293 -6.62 -13.83 12.24
CA HIS A 293 -7.50 -13.23 13.24
C HIS A 293 -8.96 -13.23 12.81
N ILE A 294 -9.27 -12.87 11.56
CA ILE A 294 -10.63 -12.91 11.01
C ILE A 294 -11.21 -14.32 11.06
N LYS A 295 -10.40 -15.36 10.85
CA LYS A 295 -10.85 -16.76 10.95
C LYS A 295 -11.25 -17.14 12.38
N SER A 296 -10.52 -16.67 13.40
CA SER A 296 -10.86 -16.92 14.80
C SER A 296 -11.93 -15.96 15.35
N GLU A 297 -11.98 -14.74 14.84
CA GLU A 297 -12.82 -13.63 15.29
C GLU A 297 -13.59 -13.04 14.10
N PRO A 298 -14.51 -13.79 13.47
CA PRO A 298 -15.19 -13.37 12.24
C PRO A 298 -16.08 -12.14 12.42
N ASP A 299 -16.41 -11.77 13.66
CA ASP A 299 -17.21 -10.58 13.98
C ASP A 299 -16.41 -9.29 14.13
N ASP A 300 -15.08 -9.35 14.10
CA ASP A 300 -14.21 -8.18 14.13
C ASP A 300 -14.23 -7.43 12.80
N THR A 301 -15.17 -6.50 12.66
CA THR A 301 -15.32 -5.66 11.46
C THR A 301 -14.09 -4.79 11.19
N TRP A 302 -13.37 -4.37 12.24
CA TRP A 302 -12.18 -3.55 12.07
C TRP A 302 -11.03 -4.34 11.42
N ALA A 303 -10.89 -5.63 11.74
CA ALA A 303 -9.93 -6.50 11.08
C ALA A 303 -10.17 -6.58 9.55
N TYR A 304 -11.42 -6.72 9.11
CA TYR A 304 -11.72 -6.70 7.68
C TYR A 304 -11.36 -5.36 7.03
N LEU A 305 -11.70 -4.24 7.67
CA LEU A 305 -11.39 -2.91 7.14
C LEU A 305 -9.89 -2.70 6.97
N GLN A 306 -9.09 -3.07 7.97
CA GLN A 306 -7.64 -3.02 7.86
C GLN A 306 -7.11 -3.92 6.75
N PHE A 307 -7.69 -5.11 6.57
CA PHE A 307 -7.31 -5.99 5.45
C PHE A 307 -7.56 -5.32 4.10
N PHE A 308 -8.75 -4.73 3.91
CA PHE A 308 -9.09 -4.05 2.67
C PHE A 308 -8.23 -2.80 2.44
N ASP A 309 -7.99 -1.99 3.47
CA ASP A 309 -7.11 -0.81 3.38
C ASP A 309 -5.68 -1.21 2.97
N LEU A 310 -5.16 -2.32 3.50
CA LEU A 310 -3.86 -2.89 3.09
C LEU A 310 -3.90 -3.48 1.68
N ALA A 311 -5.01 -4.12 1.27
CA ALA A 311 -5.12 -4.69 -0.07
C ALA A 311 -5.14 -3.59 -1.15
N THR A 312 -5.80 -2.46 -0.86
CA THR A 312 -6.06 -1.39 -1.84
C THR A 312 -5.01 -0.29 -1.87
N ILE A 313 -4.20 -0.11 -0.82
CA ILE A 313 -3.19 0.95 -0.80
C ILE A 313 -2.09 0.74 -1.85
N GLU A 314 -1.83 1.73 -2.70
CA GLU A 314 -0.84 1.68 -3.79
C GLU A 314 0.60 1.53 -3.29
N ILE A 315 1.51 1.05 -4.16
CA ILE A 315 2.95 1.09 -3.90
C ILE A 315 3.45 2.54 -3.86
N ILE A 316 4.69 2.79 -3.44
CA ILE A 316 5.27 4.13 -3.58
C ILE A 316 5.68 4.27 -5.04
N HIS A 317 5.00 5.15 -5.76
CA HIS A 317 5.37 5.48 -7.13
C HIS A 317 6.53 6.46 -7.16
N ARG A 318 7.47 6.19 -8.06
CA ARG A 318 8.60 7.04 -8.37
C ARG A 318 8.18 8.30 -9.10
N PHE A 319 7.31 8.13 -10.10
CA PHE A 319 6.74 9.17 -10.94
C PHE A 319 5.22 9.27 -10.73
N GLY A 320 4.82 9.35 -9.46
CA GLY A 320 3.44 9.58 -9.08
C GLY A 320 2.96 11.01 -9.41
N PRO A 321 1.77 11.41 -8.93
CA PRO A 321 1.19 12.73 -9.20
C PRO A 321 1.97 13.90 -8.57
N TYR A 322 3.00 13.62 -7.76
CA TYR A 322 3.83 14.65 -7.16
C TYR A 322 4.96 15.09 -8.08
N ASP A 323 5.07 16.39 -8.33
CA ASP A 323 6.09 16.91 -9.22
C ASP A 323 7.48 17.01 -8.57
N TYR A 324 7.54 17.23 -7.25
CA TYR A 324 8.77 17.61 -6.53
C TYR A 324 9.50 16.46 -5.83
N GLY A 325 9.08 15.22 -6.02
CA GLY A 325 9.68 14.05 -5.40
C GLY A 325 8.93 12.76 -5.75
N ASN A 326 9.32 11.66 -5.14
CA ASN A 326 8.53 10.43 -5.18
C ASN A 326 7.25 10.57 -4.31
N GLN A 327 6.32 9.64 -4.46
CA GLN A 327 5.01 9.72 -3.79
C GLN A 327 5.08 9.65 -2.26
N SER A 328 6.13 9.06 -1.69
CA SER A 328 6.25 8.95 -0.23
C SER A 328 6.37 10.31 0.45
N ALA A 329 6.86 11.34 -0.27
CA ALA A 329 6.94 12.70 0.26
C ALA A 329 5.55 13.29 0.55
N ILE A 330 4.58 13.13 -0.37
CA ILE A 330 3.19 13.54 -0.14
C ILE A 330 2.58 12.69 0.97
N GLU A 331 2.74 11.37 0.91
CA GLU A 331 2.16 10.49 1.91
C GLU A 331 2.67 10.81 3.31
N ARG A 332 3.97 11.07 3.46
CA ARG A 332 4.57 11.55 4.71
C ARG A 332 3.96 12.89 5.12
N ALA A 333 3.77 13.82 4.18
CA ALA A 333 3.14 15.10 4.45
C ALA A 333 1.70 14.93 4.99
N GLU A 334 0.89 14.09 4.36
CA GLU A 334 -0.47 13.79 4.81
C GLU A 334 -0.49 13.16 6.21
N LEU A 335 0.45 12.25 6.50
CA LEU A 335 0.49 11.53 7.77
C LEU A 335 0.98 12.39 8.94
N PHE A 336 1.89 13.33 8.69
CA PHE A 336 2.64 14.00 9.78
C PHE A 336 2.63 15.53 9.73
N TYR A 337 2.15 16.15 8.65
CA TYR A 337 2.15 17.62 8.48
C TYR A 337 0.74 18.22 8.45
N GLN A 338 -0.32 17.41 8.50
CA GLN A 338 -1.68 17.91 8.70
C GLN A 338 -1.92 18.24 10.18
N ASP A 339 -2.57 19.39 10.43
CA ASP A 339 -2.78 19.97 11.75
C ASP A 339 -3.76 19.17 12.63
#